data_AF-A0AAD0T8S2-F1
#
_entry.id   AF-A0AAD0T8S2-F1
#
_cell.length_a   1.000
_cell.length_b   1.000
_cell.length_c   1.000
_cell.angle_alpha   90.00
_cell.angle_beta   90.00
_cell.angle_gamma   90.00
#
_symmetry.space_group_name_H-M   'P 1'
#
loop_
_entity.id
_entity.type
_entity.pdbx_description
1 polymer ?
#
loop_
_entity_poly.entity_id
_entity_poly.type
_entity_poly.pdbx_seq_one_letter_code
_entity_poly.pdbx_strand_id
1 'polypeptide(L)'
;MNSEKLFIELELSDINLKIRELVATKNKLKIWTNSQQVSSVLINGIDGNVLTVEEGVHIQGEVMATFTLRQMSYFFKGEIDSDRITLKGKVYRSERREDMRFNVSYMTSSYLYFDVIDEEVQNEGPDNILHFNKAKNKEESFIKDFSSSLDDFPEFRGAKLVDVSNSGASFVMSLQDFKNYENKRFSIGTLVLEKKSFDIKNIQKVYDIDYVNFRLDNIPMKKIGVHFEAGEDLKNYLDELDDKSIILTSLDEEFNKYINQQSQE
;
A
#
# COMPACT_ATOMS: atom_id res chain seq x y z
N MET A 1 19.33 -0.42 5.20
CA MET A 1 19.91 -0.48 3.84
C MET A 1 20.17 0.95 3.39
N ASN A 2 21.39 1.30 2.96
CA ASN A 2 21.66 2.64 2.40
C ASN A 2 20.84 2.83 1.12
N SER A 3 20.06 3.91 1.04
CA SER A 3 19.25 4.28 -0.13
C SER A 3 20.08 4.50 -1.40
N GLU A 4 21.35 4.88 -1.25
CA GLU A 4 22.28 5.17 -2.37
C GLU A 4 22.49 4.01 -3.35
N LYS A 5 22.24 2.76 -2.95
CA LYS A 5 22.38 1.59 -3.85
C LYS A 5 21.04 1.04 -4.35
N LEU A 6 19.92 1.60 -3.92
CA LEU A 6 18.59 1.08 -4.27
C LEU A 6 18.16 1.50 -5.68
N PHE A 7 18.48 2.72 -6.08
CA PHE A 7 18.10 3.29 -7.37
C PHE A 7 19.31 3.43 -8.28
N ILE A 8 19.31 2.69 -9.38
CA ILE A 8 20.35 2.75 -10.41
C ILE A 8 19.89 3.71 -11.50
N GLU A 9 20.66 4.75 -11.74
CA GLU A 9 20.43 5.69 -12.84
C GLU A 9 20.60 5.01 -14.20
N LEU A 10 19.73 5.36 -15.14
CA LEU A 10 19.72 4.88 -16.51
C LEU A 10 19.82 6.03 -17.50
N GLU A 11 20.42 5.73 -18.65
CA GLU A 11 20.41 6.63 -19.81
C GLU A 11 19.02 6.69 -20.47
N LEU A 12 18.70 7.84 -21.07
CA LEU A 12 17.40 8.04 -21.74
C LEU A 12 17.16 7.09 -22.92
N SER A 13 18.22 6.61 -23.58
CA SER A 13 18.09 5.62 -24.66
C SER A 13 17.55 4.29 -24.15
N ASP A 14 17.92 3.89 -22.94
CA ASP A 14 17.54 2.60 -22.37
C ASP A 14 16.07 2.62 -21.96
N ILE A 15 15.58 3.75 -21.44
CA ILE A 15 14.18 3.87 -21.05
C ILE A 15 13.23 3.84 -22.27
N ASN A 16 13.65 4.37 -23.42
CA ASN A 16 12.81 4.39 -24.62
C ASN A 16 12.44 2.98 -25.08
N LEU A 17 13.38 2.03 -24.99
CA LEU A 17 13.11 0.62 -25.29
C LEU A 17 12.13 0.00 -24.28
N LYS A 18 12.28 0.34 -23.00
CA LYS A 18 11.38 -0.15 -21.93
C LYS A 18 9.98 0.41 -22.03
N ILE A 19 9.84 1.69 -22.37
CA ILE A 19 8.54 2.31 -22.59
C ILE A 19 7.86 1.72 -23.83
N ARG A 20 8.60 1.44 -24.91
CA ARG A 20 8.05 0.71 -26.07
C ARG A 20 7.57 -0.70 -25.70
N GLU A 21 8.30 -1.41 -24.83
CA GLU A 21 7.86 -2.69 -24.28
C GLU A 21 6.56 -2.51 -23.47
N LEU A 22 6.48 -1.49 -22.60
CA LEU A 22 5.29 -1.17 -21.82
C LEU A 22 4.06 -0.90 -22.69
N VAL A 23 4.23 -0.13 -23.76
CA VAL A 23 3.18 0.16 -24.77
C VAL A 23 2.71 -1.14 -25.42
N ALA A 24 3.64 -2.01 -25.82
CA ALA A 24 3.31 -3.28 -26.48
C ALA A 24 2.56 -4.25 -25.55
N THR A 25 2.91 -4.30 -24.26
CA THR A 25 2.22 -5.16 -23.29
C THR A 25 0.94 -4.54 -22.74
N LYS A 26 0.67 -3.26 -23.04
CA LYS A 26 -0.45 -2.48 -22.47
C LYS A 26 -0.42 -2.45 -20.94
N ASN A 27 0.77 -2.53 -20.36
CA ASN A 27 0.92 -2.36 -18.92
C ASN A 27 0.73 -0.87 -18.60
N LYS A 28 0.20 -0.61 -17.41
CA LYS A 28 -0.10 0.75 -16.99
C LYS A 28 1.11 1.44 -16.40
N LEU A 29 1.16 2.75 -16.60
CA LEU A 29 2.06 3.67 -15.91
C LEU A 29 1.32 4.21 -14.69
N LYS A 30 1.93 4.09 -13.51
CA LYS A 30 1.50 4.73 -12.29
C LYS A 30 2.07 6.14 -12.25
N ILE A 31 1.24 7.16 -12.05
CA ILE A 31 1.67 8.55 -11.88
C ILE A 31 1.11 9.13 -10.58
N TRP A 32 1.89 9.98 -9.91
CA TRP A 32 1.42 10.64 -8.69
C TRP A 32 2.14 11.95 -8.41
N THR A 33 1.44 12.87 -7.72
CA THR A 33 2.04 14.10 -7.16
C THR A 33 2.28 13.94 -5.66
N ASN A 34 1.45 13.14 -4.98
CA ASN A 34 1.53 12.80 -3.57
C ASN A 34 0.74 11.49 -3.32
N SER A 35 0.70 11.03 -2.07
CA SER A 35 0.03 9.78 -1.71
C SER A 35 -1.49 9.75 -1.92
N GLN A 36 -2.14 10.91 -2.10
CA GLN A 36 -3.58 11.02 -2.28
C GLN A 36 -3.98 11.26 -3.75
N GLN A 37 -3.03 11.65 -4.59
CA GLN A 37 -3.24 11.95 -6.00
C GLN A 37 -2.42 10.96 -6.83
N VAL A 38 -2.96 9.75 -6.96
CA VAL A 38 -2.39 8.66 -7.75
C VAL A 38 -3.33 8.38 -8.92
N SER A 39 -2.77 8.22 -10.11
CA SER A 39 -3.52 7.82 -11.29
C SER A 39 -2.76 6.72 -12.03
N SER A 40 -3.52 5.92 -12.76
CA SER A 40 -2.99 4.88 -13.61
C SER A 40 -3.38 5.17 -15.04
N VAL A 41 -2.39 5.23 -15.92
CA VAL A 41 -2.57 5.66 -17.31
C VAL A 41 -1.93 4.66 -18.26
N LEU A 42 -2.58 4.41 -19.41
CA LEU A 42 -1.95 3.72 -20.52
C LEU A 42 -1.04 4.66 -21.31
N ILE A 43 0.11 4.15 -21.74
CA ILE A 43 1.01 4.85 -22.65
C ILE A 43 0.66 4.44 -24.08
N ASN A 44 0.41 5.42 -24.94
CA ASN A 44 0.14 5.24 -26.36
C ASN A 44 1.42 5.27 -27.21
N GLY A 45 2.44 6.00 -26.76
CA GLY A 45 3.71 6.09 -27.46
C GLY A 45 4.77 6.91 -26.73
N ILE A 46 5.97 6.89 -27.29
CA ILE A 46 7.10 7.73 -26.87
C ILE A 46 7.83 8.30 -28.07
N ASP A 47 8.11 9.60 -28.02
CA ASP A 47 8.98 10.30 -28.96
C ASP A 47 9.99 11.16 -28.19
N GLY A 48 11.29 10.86 -28.35
CA GLY A 48 12.35 11.49 -27.57
C GLY A 48 12.15 11.30 -26.06
N ASN A 49 11.86 12.39 -25.36
CA ASN A 49 11.57 12.44 -23.93
C ASN A 49 10.09 12.75 -23.61
N VAL A 50 9.19 12.59 -24.58
CA VAL A 50 7.75 12.86 -24.41
C VAL A 50 6.99 11.55 -24.55
N LEU A 51 6.24 11.18 -23.51
CA LEU A 51 5.25 10.11 -23.55
C LEU A 51 3.89 10.68 -23.95
N THR A 52 3.18 9.98 -24.82
CA THR A 52 1.74 10.22 -25.05
C THR A 52 0.95 9.20 -24.24
N VAL A 53 -0.01 9.65 -23.45
CA VAL A 53 -0.87 8.82 -22.61
C VAL A 53 -2.31 8.86 -23.12
N GLU A 54 -3.17 8.01 -22.56
CA GLU A 54 -4.60 8.05 -22.86
C GLU A 54 -5.26 9.37 -22.42
N GLU A 55 -6.34 9.77 -23.10
CA GLU A 55 -7.10 10.96 -22.75
C GLU A 55 -7.80 10.79 -21.39
N GLY A 56 -8.04 11.91 -20.69
CA GLY A 56 -8.79 11.91 -19.42
C GLY A 56 -7.93 11.78 -18.16
N VAL A 57 -6.62 12.06 -18.25
CA VAL A 57 -5.78 12.17 -17.05
C VAL A 57 -6.11 13.47 -16.31
N HIS A 58 -6.55 13.35 -15.07
CA HIS A 58 -7.00 14.49 -14.25
C HIS A 58 -5.86 15.13 -13.41
N ILE A 59 -4.64 14.62 -13.54
CA ILE A 59 -3.45 15.14 -12.84
C ILE A 59 -2.72 16.08 -13.80
N GLN A 60 -2.35 17.26 -13.32
CA GLN A 60 -1.59 18.27 -14.07
C GLN A 60 -0.33 18.70 -13.29
N GLY A 61 0.70 19.11 -14.02
CA GLY A 61 1.93 19.67 -13.46
C GLY A 61 3.03 18.63 -13.22
N GLU A 62 3.82 18.82 -12.17
CA GLU A 62 4.96 17.95 -11.90
C GLU A 62 4.53 16.64 -11.22
N VAL A 63 4.94 15.51 -11.80
CA VAL A 63 4.58 14.17 -11.34
C VAL A 63 5.80 13.28 -11.20
N MET A 64 5.69 12.33 -10.27
CA MET A 64 6.50 11.12 -10.27
C MET A 64 5.76 10.04 -11.06
N ALA A 65 6.52 9.16 -11.70
CA ALA A 65 5.96 8.04 -12.45
C ALA A 65 6.74 6.76 -12.20
N THR A 66 6.04 5.63 -12.20
CA THR A 66 6.62 4.30 -12.13
C THR A 66 5.90 3.32 -13.03
N PHE A 67 6.64 2.36 -13.56
CA PHE A 67 6.07 1.17 -14.17
C PHE A 67 6.93 -0.05 -13.86
N THR A 68 6.32 -1.23 -13.97
CA THR A 68 6.99 -2.50 -13.70
C THR A 68 7.12 -3.33 -14.97
N LEU A 69 8.33 -3.82 -15.24
CA LEU A 69 8.60 -4.82 -16.25
C LEU A 69 9.55 -5.88 -15.67
N ARG A 70 9.17 -7.15 -15.74
CA ARG A 70 10.01 -8.30 -15.37
C ARG A 70 10.65 -8.16 -13.98
N GLN A 71 9.83 -7.86 -12.96
CA GLN A 71 10.26 -7.64 -11.56
C GLN A 71 11.20 -6.45 -11.33
N MET A 72 11.36 -5.57 -12.32
CA MET A 72 12.07 -4.31 -12.17
C MET A 72 11.07 -3.16 -12.21
N SER A 73 11.20 -2.23 -11.27
CA SER A 73 10.47 -0.96 -11.31
C SER A 73 11.35 0.14 -11.86
N TYR A 74 10.78 0.92 -12.77
CA TYR A 74 11.43 2.03 -13.45
C TYR A 74 10.76 3.32 -13.04
N PHE A 75 11.55 4.28 -12.59
CA PHE A 75 11.08 5.52 -11.98
C PHE A 75 11.60 6.73 -12.75
N PHE A 76 10.76 7.74 -12.90
CA PHE A 76 11.19 9.02 -13.46
C PHE A 76 10.31 10.15 -12.96
N LYS A 77 10.84 11.36 -13.06
CA LYS A 77 10.11 12.60 -12.86
C LYS A 77 9.61 13.09 -14.21
N GLY A 78 8.44 13.71 -14.25
CA GLY A 78 7.90 14.29 -15.46
C GLY A 78 7.02 15.50 -15.20
N GLU A 79 6.66 16.18 -16.27
CA GLU A 79 5.63 17.20 -16.29
C GLU A 79 4.50 16.74 -17.19
N ILE A 80 3.31 16.63 -16.63
CA ILE A 80 2.10 16.26 -17.35
C ILE A 80 1.31 17.50 -17.74
N ASP A 81 1.09 17.62 -19.04
CA ASP A 81 0.21 18.59 -19.67
C ASP A 81 -0.73 17.83 -20.61
N SER A 82 -2.02 17.83 -20.27
CA SER A 82 -3.07 17.14 -21.03
C SER A 82 -2.77 15.64 -21.21
N ASP A 83 -2.55 15.18 -22.44
CA ASP A 83 -2.26 13.80 -22.82
C ASP A 83 -0.75 13.51 -22.95
N ARG A 84 0.11 14.42 -22.48
CA ARG A 84 1.56 14.33 -22.65
C ARG A 84 2.28 14.40 -21.32
N ILE A 85 3.24 13.49 -21.14
CA ILE A 85 4.18 13.52 -20.03
C ILE A 85 5.58 13.76 -20.60
N THR A 86 6.18 14.89 -20.26
CA THR A 86 7.58 15.18 -20.63
C THR A 86 8.49 14.70 -19.51
N LEU A 87 9.38 13.75 -19.79
CA LEU A 87 10.37 13.28 -18.80
C LEU A 87 11.31 14.43 -18.43
N LYS A 88 11.55 14.57 -17.11
CA LYS A 88 12.48 15.54 -16.53
C LYS A 88 13.64 14.83 -15.85
N GLY A 89 14.85 15.17 -16.28
CA GLY A 89 16.07 14.70 -15.66
C GLY A 89 16.33 13.21 -15.92
N LYS A 90 16.80 12.54 -14.87
CA LYS A 90 17.31 11.17 -14.90
C LYS A 90 16.19 10.14 -14.69
N VAL A 91 16.42 8.94 -15.20
CA VAL A 91 15.55 7.78 -15.00
C VAL A 91 16.26 6.80 -14.09
N TYR A 92 15.50 6.09 -13.27
CA TYR A 92 16.04 5.16 -12.28
C TYR A 92 15.40 3.78 -12.40
N ARG A 93 16.15 2.76 -12.01
CA ARG A 93 15.67 1.38 -11.89
C ARG A 93 15.94 0.86 -10.49
N SER A 94 14.99 0.11 -9.95
CA SER A 94 15.16 -0.69 -8.74
C SER A 94 14.58 -2.10 -8.93
N GLU A 95 15.20 -3.07 -8.26
CA GLU A 95 14.62 -4.40 -8.09
C GLU A 95 13.40 -4.33 -7.17
N ARG A 96 12.39 -5.16 -7.48
CA ARG A 96 11.22 -5.34 -6.62
C ARG A 96 11.46 -6.45 -5.61
N ARG A 97 11.01 -6.22 -4.38
CA ARG A 97 10.93 -7.26 -3.35
C ARG A 97 9.76 -8.18 -3.64
N GLU A 98 9.88 -9.46 -3.28
CA GLU A 98 8.78 -10.43 -3.42
C GLU A 98 7.57 -10.08 -2.54
N ASP A 99 7.81 -9.61 -1.31
CA ASP A 99 6.74 -9.15 -0.40
C ASP A 99 6.66 -7.62 -0.39
N MET A 100 6.12 -7.06 -1.47
CA MET A 100 5.95 -5.61 -1.61
C MET A 100 4.92 -5.09 -0.62
N ARG A 101 5.24 -4.00 0.10
CA ARG A 101 4.28 -3.30 0.96
C ARG A 101 3.55 -2.21 0.18
N PHE A 102 2.24 -2.19 0.31
CA PHE A 102 1.30 -1.26 -0.31
C PHE A 102 0.79 -0.27 0.73
N ASN A 103 0.88 1.03 0.45
CA ASN A 103 0.32 2.06 1.31
C ASN A 103 -1.19 2.14 1.13
N VAL A 104 -1.92 1.80 2.18
CA VAL A 104 -3.40 1.79 2.21
C VAL A 104 -3.97 2.88 3.11
N SER A 105 -3.13 3.78 3.62
CA SER A 105 -3.54 4.81 4.58
C SER A 105 -4.61 5.78 4.03
N TYR A 106 -4.63 5.99 2.72
CA TYR A 106 -5.57 6.88 2.04
C TYR A 106 -6.83 6.17 1.53
N MET A 107 -6.86 4.83 1.54
CA MET A 107 -8.07 4.08 1.21
C MET A 107 -9.12 4.30 2.31
N THR A 108 -10.37 4.47 1.92
CA THR A 108 -11.45 4.82 2.86
C THR A 108 -11.70 3.71 3.88
N SER A 109 -11.67 2.45 3.45
CA SER A 109 -11.91 1.29 4.31
C SER A 109 -10.68 0.38 4.36
N SER A 110 -9.74 0.64 5.27
CA SER A 110 -8.53 -0.17 5.41
C SER A 110 -8.22 -0.38 6.88
N TYR A 111 -8.63 -1.52 7.43
CA TYR A 111 -8.60 -1.80 8.85
C TYR A 111 -8.13 -3.21 9.13
N LEU A 112 -7.50 -3.39 10.28
CA LEU A 112 -7.22 -4.70 10.86
C LEU A 112 -8.08 -4.87 12.11
N TYR A 113 -8.87 -5.94 12.14
CA TYR A 113 -9.53 -6.43 13.33
C TYR A 113 -8.76 -7.64 13.83
N PHE A 114 -8.54 -7.73 15.13
CA PHE A 114 -7.74 -8.82 15.71
C PHE A 114 -8.28 -9.22 17.07
N ASP A 115 -8.08 -10.49 17.38
CA ASP A 115 -8.25 -11.02 18.74
C ASP A 115 -6.93 -10.93 19.48
N VAL A 116 -7.04 -10.77 20.80
CA VAL A 116 -5.90 -10.62 21.67
C VAL A 116 -5.98 -11.63 22.81
N ILE A 117 -4.91 -12.39 23.01
CA ILE A 117 -4.76 -13.36 24.09
C ILE A 117 -3.61 -12.95 25.01
N ASP A 118 -3.73 -13.26 26.30
CA ASP A 118 -2.66 -13.01 27.28
C ASP A 118 -1.48 -13.95 27.02
N GLU A 119 -0.24 -13.45 27.16
CA GLU A 119 0.98 -14.21 26.86
C GLU A 119 1.14 -15.51 27.68
N GLU A 120 0.48 -15.61 28.84
CA GLU A 120 0.58 -16.75 29.76
C GLU A 120 -0.42 -17.89 29.44
N VAL A 121 -1.36 -17.70 28.51
CA VAL A 121 -2.40 -18.69 28.22
C VAL A 121 -2.01 -19.52 26.99
N GLN A 122 -1.24 -20.59 27.19
CA GLN A 122 -1.16 -21.70 26.23
C GLN A 122 -2.38 -22.62 26.43
N ASN A 123 -3.54 -22.24 25.89
CA ASN A 123 -4.67 -23.17 25.82
C ASN A 123 -5.08 -23.39 24.36
N GLU A 124 -4.91 -24.63 23.92
CA GLU A 124 -5.54 -25.25 22.75
C GLU A 124 -7.07 -25.29 22.97
N GLY A 125 -7.74 -24.16 22.80
CA GLY A 125 -9.18 -24.06 22.63
C GLY A 125 -9.56 -24.05 21.15
N PRO A 126 -10.80 -24.41 20.78
CA PRO A 126 -11.20 -24.44 19.37
C PRO A 126 -11.01 -23.04 18.77
N ASP A 127 -10.25 -22.96 17.66
CA ASP A 127 -10.15 -21.75 16.85
C ASP A 127 -11.57 -21.30 16.50
N ASN A 128 -12.06 -20.23 17.11
CA ASN A 128 -13.28 -19.55 16.66
C ASN A 128 -12.95 -18.81 15.37
N ILE A 129 -12.75 -19.56 14.29
CA ILE A 129 -12.68 -19.04 12.94
C ILE A 129 -14.09 -18.56 12.61
N LEU A 130 -14.28 -17.25 12.56
CA LEU A 130 -15.50 -16.67 11.99
C LEU A 130 -15.53 -17.01 10.49
N HIS A 131 -16.18 -18.12 10.15
CA HIS A 131 -16.57 -18.39 8.78
C HIS A 131 -17.69 -17.45 8.38
N PHE A 132 -17.33 -16.30 7.79
CA PHE A 132 -18.31 -15.41 7.18
C PHE A 132 -18.89 -16.07 5.91
N ASN A 133 -20.09 -16.62 6.02
CA ASN A 133 -20.79 -17.25 4.91
C ASN A 133 -20.92 -16.28 3.72
N LYS A 134 -20.20 -16.58 2.63
CA LYS A 134 -20.23 -15.88 1.34
C LYS A 134 -21.65 -15.94 0.76
N ALA A 135 -22.48 -14.93 1.02
CA ALA A 135 -23.78 -14.74 0.35
C ALA A 135 -23.81 -13.40 -0.40
N LYS A 136 -23.93 -13.51 -1.72
CA LYS A 136 -23.63 -12.52 -2.77
C LYS A 136 -24.42 -11.21 -2.82
N ASN A 137 -25.28 -10.83 -1.87
CA ASN A 137 -26.22 -9.70 -2.09
C ASN A 137 -26.59 -8.84 -0.85
N LYS A 138 -25.66 -8.55 0.08
CA LYS A 138 -25.93 -7.67 1.24
C LYS A 138 -24.79 -6.72 1.63
N GLU A 139 -23.99 -6.25 0.69
CA GLU A 139 -22.79 -5.43 1.01
C GLU A 139 -23.11 -4.05 1.61
N GLU A 140 -24.25 -3.43 1.29
CA GLU A 140 -24.65 -2.13 1.89
C GLU A 140 -25.33 -2.26 3.26
N SER A 141 -25.99 -3.40 3.54
CA SER A 141 -26.46 -3.67 4.91
C SER A 141 -25.31 -4.12 5.79
N PHE A 142 -24.29 -4.80 5.24
CA PHE A 142 -23.11 -5.27 5.96
C PHE A 142 -22.36 -4.13 6.65
N ILE A 143 -22.08 -3.00 6.00
CA ILE A 143 -21.36 -1.88 6.64
C ILE A 143 -22.19 -1.22 7.76
N LYS A 144 -23.52 -1.15 7.58
CA LYS A 144 -24.43 -0.62 8.62
C LYS A 144 -24.60 -1.58 9.79
N ASP A 145 -24.86 -2.85 9.51
CA ASP A 145 -25.03 -3.92 10.50
C ASP A 145 -23.72 -4.15 11.28
N PHE A 146 -22.56 -4.05 10.61
CA PHE A 146 -21.22 -4.19 11.20
C PHE A 146 -20.82 -3.01 12.09
N SER A 147 -21.26 -1.79 11.77
CA SER A 147 -21.05 -0.62 12.63
C SER A 147 -21.90 -0.71 13.90
N SER A 148 -23.13 -1.23 13.79
CA SER A 148 -24.03 -1.44 14.93
C SER A 148 -23.71 -2.68 15.77
N SER A 149 -23.07 -3.71 15.20
CA SER A 149 -22.67 -4.91 15.95
C SER A 149 -21.38 -4.72 16.75
N LEU A 150 -20.59 -3.67 16.47
CA LEU A 150 -19.40 -3.33 17.26
C LEU A 150 -19.74 -2.75 18.65
N ASP A 151 -20.91 -2.14 18.80
CA ASP A 151 -21.38 -1.66 20.11
C ASP A 151 -21.66 -2.82 21.09
N ASP A 152 -22.00 -4.00 20.56
CA ASP A 152 -22.30 -5.21 21.35
C ASP A 152 -21.04 -6.02 21.73
N PHE A 153 -19.88 -5.74 21.10
CA PHE A 153 -18.61 -6.42 21.38
C PHE A 153 -17.46 -5.41 21.55
N PRO A 154 -17.31 -4.78 22.73
CA PRO A 154 -16.29 -3.77 23.01
C PRO A 154 -14.84 -4.26 22.89
N GLU A 155 -14.64 -5.57 22.70
CA GLU A 155 -13.34 -6.22 22.51
C GLU A 155 -12.81 -6.09 21.06
N PHE A 156 -13.67 -5.78 20.08
CA PHE A 156 -13.26 -5.60 18.68
C PHE A 156 -12.99 -4.12 18.37
N ARG A 157 -11.73 -3.68 18.52
CA ARG A 157 -11.29 -2.35 18.07
C ARG A 157 -10.50 -2.48 16.77
N GLY A 158 -11.14 -2.15 15.65
CA GLY A 158 -10.47 -2.11 14.35
C GLY A 158 -9.38 -1.03 14.32
N ALA A 159 -8.16 -1.40 13.99
CA ALA A 159 -7.04 -0.47 13.85
C ALA A 159 -6.86 -0.04 12.38
N LYS A 160 -6.70 1.27 12.13
CA LYS A 160 -6.52 1.78 10.76
C LYS A 160 -5.17 1.33 10.21
N LEU A 161 -5.21 0.66 9.06
CA LEU A 161 -4.00 0.23 8.35
C LEU A 161 -3.27 1.42 7.74
N VAL A 162 -1.94 1.38 7.79
CA VAL A 162 -1.04 2.30 7.11
C VAL A 162 -0.50 1.64 5.85
N ASP A 163 0.02 0.42 5.98
CA ASP A 163 0.53 -0.38 4.88
C ASP A 163 0.25 -1.87 5.08
N VAL A 164 0.23 -2.62 3.98
CA VAL A 164 -0.03 -4.07 3.96
C VAL A 164 0.82 -4.75 2.89
N SER A 165 1.28 -5.97 3.16
CA SER A 165 1.87 -6.91 2.21
C SER A 165 1.19 -8.27 2.36
N ASN A 166 1.65 -9.28 1.64
CA ASN A 166 1.08 -10.61 1.75
C ASN A 166 1.42 -11.28 3.09
N SER A 167 2.51 -10.88 3.74
CA SER A 167 2.98 -11.48 4.99
C SER A 167 2.98 -10.53 6.19
N GLY A 168 2.51 -9.29 6.03
CA GLY A 168 2.56 -8.33 7.12
C GLY A 168 1.72 -7.10 6.88
N ALA A 169 1.51 -6.34 7.95
CA ALA A 169 0.83 -5.06 7.90
C ALA A 169 1.44 -4.10 8.90
N SER A 170 1.08 -2.84 8.77
CA SER A 170 1.21 -1.91 9.88
C SER A 170 -0.06 -1.09 10.03
N PHE A 171 -0.33 -0.72 11.26
CA PHE A 171 -1.50 0.06 11.61
C PHE A 171 -1.16 1.06 12.71
N VAL A 172 -2.06 2.02 12.89
CA VAL A 172 -1.95 3.01 13.96
C VAL A 172 -3.02 2.77 15.00
N MET A 173 -2.64 2.97 16.26
CA MET A 173 -3.57 3.00 17.38
C MET A 173 -3.20 4.10 18.36
N SER A 174 -4.18 4.53 19.16
CA SER A 174 -3.95 5.51 20.22
C SER A 174 -3.00 4.93 21.28
N LEU A 175 -2.28 5.80 22.00
CA LEU A 175 -1.43 5.36 23.11
C LEU A 175 -2.24 4.65 24.22
N GLN A 176 -3.51 5.03 24.40
CA GLN A 176 -4.39 4.38 25.36
C GLN A 176 -4.71 2.94 24.95
N ASP A 177 -5.06 2.72 23.68
CA ASP A 177 -5.30 1.37 23.15
C ASP A 177 -4.02 0.53 23.23
N PHE A 178 -2.88 1.11 22.85
CA PHE A 178 -1.59 0.40 22.88
C PHE A 178 -1.26 -0.16 24.26
N LYS A 179 -1.44 0.63 25.33
CA LYS A 179 -1.20 0.17 26.71
C LYS A 179 -2.08 -1.02 27.11
N ASN A 180 -3.25 -1.20 26.50
CA ASN A 180 -4.12 -2.34 26.78
C ASN A 180 -3.63 -3.65 26.12
N TYR A 181 -2.74 -3.55 25.13
CA TYR A 181 -2.28 -4.67 24.32
C TYR A 181 -0.76 -4.87 24.35
N GLU A 182 -0.01 -4.00 25.04
CA GLU A 182 1.46 -3.99 25.03
C GLU A 182 2.08 -5.33 25.41
N ASN A 183 1.47 -6.04 26.36
CA ASN A 183 1.89 -7.35 26.88
C ASN A 183 0.97 -8.50 26.42
N LYS A 184 0.28 -8.32 25.30
CA LYS A 184 -0.63 -9.33 24.78
C LYS A 184 -0.24 -9.75 23.37
N ARG A 185 -0.64 -10.97 23.01
CA ARG A 185 -0.40 -11.54 21.69
C ARG A 185 -1.64 -11.40 20.82
N PHE A 186 -1.44 -10.90 19.61
CA PHE A 186 -2.44 -10.94 18.54
C PHE A 186 -2.51 -12.39 18.02
N SER A 187 -3.68 -13.03 18.02
CA SER A 187 -3.81 -14.45 17.65
C SER A 187 -4.25 -14.63 16.19
N ILE A 188 -5.45 -14.15 15.89
CA ILE A 188 -6.14 -14.23 14.61
C ILE A 188 -6.67 -12.83 14.29
N GLY A 189 -6.83 -12.51 13.01
CA GLY A 189 -7.42 -11.25 12.60
C GLY A 189 -8.06 -11.30 11.23
N THR A 190 -8.80 -10.25 10.92
CA THR A 190 -9.39 -10.01 9.62
C THR A 190 -8.90 -8.66 9.11
N LEU A 191 -8.21 -8.68 7.97
CA LEU A 191 -7.88 -7.49 7.20
C LEU A 191 -9.07 -7.10 6.34
N VAL A 192 -9.52 -5.86 6.45
CA VAL A 192 -10.54 -5.29 5.58
C VAL A 192 -9.86 -4.26 4.69
N LEU A 193 -9.91 -4.47 3.37
CA LEU A 193 -9.42 -3.55 2.35
C LEU A 193 -10.56 -3.23 1.37
N GLU A 194 -10.96 -1.96 1.35
CA GLU A 194 -12.14 -1.43 0.69
C GLU A 194 -13.42 -2.19 1.04
N LYS A 195 -13.79 -3.16 0.19
CA LYS A 195 -14.99 -4.00 0.31
C LYS A 195 -14.66 -5.49 0.43
N LYS A 196 -13.38 -5.84 0.56
CA LYS A 196 -12.91 -7.22 0.67
C LYS A 196 -12.34 -7.47 2.07
N SER A 197 -12.54 -8.67 2.58
CA SER A 197 -12.01 -9.15 3.85
C SER A 197 -11.10 -10.36 3.64
N PHE A 198 -10.01 -10.42 4.40
CA PHE A 198 -9.01 -11.47 4.33
C PHE A 198 -8.66 -11.94 5.73
N ASP A 199 -8.82 -13.24 5.99
CA ASP A 199 -8.46 -13.82 7.28
C ASP A 199 -6.95 -14.03 7.35
N ILE A 200 -6.38 -13.65 8.49
CA ILE A 200 -4.96 -13.80 8.81
C ILE A 200 -4.78 -14.52 10.14
N LYS A 201 -3.68 -15.27 10.25
CA LYS A 201 -3.34 -16.08 11.43
C LYS A 201 -1.91 -15.85 11.85
N ASN A 202 -1.56 -16.38 13.02
CA ASN A 202 -0.20 -16.36 13.56
C ASN A 202 0.38 -14.94 13.61
N ILE A 203 -0.42 -13.98 14.07
CA ILE A 203 -0.01 -12.58 14.10
C ILE A 203 1.13 -12.39 15.12
N GLN A 204 2.22 -11.76 14.70
CA GLN A 204 3.39 -11.48 15.52
C GLN A 204 3.73 -9.99 15.44
N LYS A 205 3.85 -9.32 16.60
CA LYS A 205 4.35 -7.94 16.65
C LYS A 205 5.83 -7.94 16.27
N VAL A 206 6.19 -7.14 15.26
CA VAL A 206 7.56 -6.98 14.78
C VAL A 206 8.20 -5.71 15.35
N TYR A 207 7.44 -4.63 15.41
CA TYR A 207 7.88 -3.35 15.98
C TYR A 207 6.70 -2.52 16.46
N ASP A 208 6.97 -1.59 17.36
CA ASP A 208 6.12 -0.45 17.65
C ASP A 208 6.98 0.82 17.76
N ILE A 209 6.53 1.91 17.14
CA ILE A 209 7.24 3.19 17.12
C ILE A 209 6.26 4.32 17.39
N ASP A 210 6.78 5.42 17.94
CA ASP A 210 5.98 6.63 18.10
C ASP A 210 5.58 7.17 16.74
N TYR A 211 4.29 7.47 16.59
CA TYR A 211 3.70 7.96 15.36
C TYR A 211 3.08 9.33 15.59
N VAL A 212 3.55 10.31 14.81
CA VAL A 212 3.03 11.68 14.83
C VAL A 212 2.22 11.89 13.55
N ASN A 213 0.92 12.15 13.70
CA ASN A 213 0.09 12.56 12.58
C ASN A 213 0.04 14.08 12.55
N PHE A 214 0.69 14.68 11.55
CA PHE A 214 0.74 16.14 11.35
C PHE A 214 -0.63 16.81 11.17
N ARG A 215 -1.70 16.05 10.92
CA ARG A 215 -3.07 16.58 10.81
C ARG A 215 -3.85 16.54 12.13
N LEU A 216 -3.37 15.76 13.09
CA LEU A 216 -3.99 15.58 14.40
C LEU A 216 -2.99 16.06 15.45
N ASP A 217 -2.88 17.37 15.60
CA ASP A 217 -2.00 17.97 16.60
C ASP A 217 -2.29 17.38 17.99
N ASN A 218 -1.24 16.87 18.65
CA ASN A 218 -1.20 16.41 20.05
C ASN A 218 -1.95 15.12 20.43
N ILE A 219 -2.30 14.22 19.50
CA ILE A 219 -2.75 12.87 19.89
C ILE A 219 -1.56 11.88 19.77
N PRO A 220 -0.95 11.43 20.88
CA PRO A 220 0.12 10.46 20.82
C PRO A 220 -0.42 9.11 20.33
N MET A 221 0.19 8.60 19.27
CA MET A 221 -0.15 7.32 18.65
C MET A 221 1.08 6.43 18.52
N LYS A 222 0.83 5.13 18.39
CA LYS A 222 1.85 4.14 18.03
C LYS A 222 1.56 3.61 16.64
N LYS A 223 2.60 3.53 15.79
CA LYS A 223 2.57 2.71 14.57
C LYS A 223 3.12 1.34 14.95
N ILE A 224 2.34 0.31 14.70
CA ILE A 224 2.68 -1.07 15.05
C ILE A 224 2.81 -1.87 13.75
N GLY A 225 3.92 -2.59 13.62
CA GLY A 225 4.15 -3.53 12.54
C GLY A 225 3.88 -4.95 13.00
N VAL A 226 3.12 -5.70 12.20
CA VAL A 226 2.84 -7.11 12.44
C VAL A 226 3.25 -7.96 11.24
N HIS A 227 3.68 -9.18 11.53
CA HIS A 227 3.82 -10.27 10.59
C HIS A 227 2.65 -11.24 10.79
N PHE A 228 2.18 -11.87 9.72
CA PHE A 228 1.09 -12.84 9.77
C PHE A 228 1.18 -13.83 8.62
N GLU A 229 0.40 -14.91 8.73
CA GLU A 229 0.12 -15.83 7.65
C GLU A 229 -1.24 -15.50 7.02
N ALA A 230 -1.29 -15.40 5.70
CA ALA A 230 -2.49 -15.14 4.91
C ALA A 230 -2.66 -16.17 3.79
N GLY A 231 -3.91 -16.35 3.34
CA GLY A 231 -4.21 -17.15 2.16
C GLY A 231 -3.85 -16.44 0.84
N GLU A 232 -3.84 -17.20 -0.26
CA GLU A 232 -3.52 -16.68 -1.60
C GLU A 232 -4.47 -15.57 -2.08
N ASP A 233 -5.69 -15.50 -1.55
CA ASP A 233 -6.68 -14.47 -1.90
C ASP A 233 -6.16 -13.05 -1.62
N LEU A 234 -5.41 -12.85 -0.52
CA LEU A 234 -4.82 -11.55 -0.20
C LEU A 234 -3.75 -11.20 -1.24
N LYS A 235 -2.84 -12.13 -1.52
CA LYS A 235 -1.78 -11.96 -2.53
C LYS A 235 -2.37 -11.57 -3.88
N ASN A 236 -3.35 -12.34 -4.36
CA ASN A 236 -3.98 -12.11 -5.66
C ASN A 236 -4.66 -10.74 -5.73
N TYR A 237 -5.27 -10.28 -4.63
CA TYR A 237 -5.86 -8.95 -4.58
C TYR A 237 -4.81 -7.84 -4.59
N LEU A 238 -3.73 -7.98 -3.82
CA LEU A 238 -2.64 -7.00 -3.81
C LEU A 238 -1.92 -6.91 -5.17
N ASP A 239 -1.69 -8.05 -5.82
CA ASP A 239 -1.14 -8.13 -7.18
C ASP A 239 -2.08 -7.42 -8.18
N GLU A 240 -3.41 -7.63 -8.07
CA GLU A 240 -4.40 -6.93 -8.89
C GLU A 240 -4.37 -5.40 -8.71
N LEU A 241 -4.21 -4.92 -7.48
CA LEU A 241 -4.10 -3.49 -7.18
C LEU A 241 -2.81 -2.88 -7.79
N ASP A 242 -1.70 -3.63 -7.77
CA ASP A 242 -0.43 -3.19 -8.33
C ASP A 242 -0.45 -3.16 -9.86
N ASP A 243 -0.99 -4.21 -10.50
CA ASP A 243 -1.17 -4.29 -11.95
C ASP A 243 -2.06 -3.16 -12.46
N LYS A 244 -3.10 -2.82 -11.69
CA LYS A 244 -3.95 -1.66 -11.96
C LYS A 244 -3.28 -0.33 -11.64
N SER A 245 -2.13 -0.33 -10.99
CA SER A 245 -1.33 0.84 -10.65
C SER A 245 -2.13 1.93 -9.92
N ILE A 246 -3.05 1.51 -9.05
CA ILE A 246 -3.93 2.40 -8.28
C ILE A 246 -3.46 2.62 -6.84
N ILE A 247 -2.40 1.90 -6.43
CA ILE A 247 -1.84 1.99 -5.08
C ILE A 247 -0.35 2.30 -5.08
N LEU A 248 0.11 3.20 -4.19
CA LEU A 248 1.54 3.41 -3.97
C LEU A 248 2.14 2.27 -3.14
N THR A 249 3.34 1.89 -3.51
CA THR A 249 4.16 0.91 -2.79
C THR A 249 5.18 1.62 -1.91
N SER A 250 5.75 0.88 -0.96
CA SER A 250 6.90 1.35 -0.17
C SER A 250 8.09 1.77 -1.05
N LEU A 251 8.29 1.12 -2.20
CA LEU A 251 9.35 1.48 -3.14
C LEU A 251 9.08 2.84 -3.80
N ASP A 252 7.82 3.16 -4.10
CA ASP A 252 7.41 4.46 -4.66
C ASP A 252 7.68 5.59 -3.66
N GLU A 253 7.46 5.34 -2.37
CA GLU A 253 7.78 6.30 -1.30
C GLU A 253 9.28 6.46 -1.06
N GLU A 254 10.04 5.35 -1.10
CA GLU A 254 11.50 5.37 -1.02
C GLU A 254 12.09 6.19 -2.18
N PHE A 255 11.53 6.05 -3.39
CA PHE A 255 11.93 6.86 -4.55
C PHE A 255 11.63 8.35 -4.34
N ASN A 256 10.45 8.69 -3.85
CA ASN A 256 10.09 10.09 -3.60
C ASN A 256 11.04 10.73 -2.56
N LYS A 257 11.42 9.99 -1.50
CA LYS A 257 12.42 10.46 -0.53
C LYS A 257 13.79 10.66 -1.18
N TYR A 258 14.22 9.70 -1.99
CA TYR A 258 15.52 9.73 -2.68
C TYR A 258 15.67 10.98 -3.57
N ILE A 259 14.67 11.29 -4.42
CA ILE A 259 14.73 12.47 -5.30
C ILE A 259 14.68 13.78 -4.52
N ASN A 260 13.90 13.85 -3.45
CA ASN A 260 13.80 15.07 -2.63
C ASN A 260 15.08 15.36 -1.85
N GLN A 261 15.82 14.33 -1.43
CA GLN A 261 17.15 14.49 -0.81
C GLN A 261 18.17 15.04 -1.82
N GLN A 262 18.19 14.51 -3.03
CA GLN A 262 19.07 14.97 -4.12
C GLN A 262 18.78 16.41 -4.57
N SER A 263 17.57 16.93 -4.31
CA SER A 263 17.20 18.31 -4.67
C SER A 263 17.64 19.35 -3.63
N GLN A 264 18.11 18.90 -2.45
CA GLN A 264 18.59 19.76 -1.36
C GLN A 264 20.12 19.84 -1.28
N GLU A 265 20.82 19.04 -2.10
CA GLU A 265 22.27 19.08 -2.32
C GLU A 265 22.60 19.92 -3.56
#